data_AF-A0A923PQ93-F1
#
_entry.id   AF-A0A923PQ93-F1
#
_cell.length_a   1.000
_cell.length_b   1.000
_cell.length_c   1.000
_cell.angle_alpha   90.00
_cell.angle_beta   90.00
_cell.angle_gamma   90.00
#
_symmetry.space_group_name_H-M   'P 1'
#
loop_
_entity.id
_entity.type
_entity.pdbx_description
1 polymer ?
#
loop_
_entity_poly.entity_id
_entity_poly.type
_entity_poly.pdbx_seq_one_letter_code
_entity_poly.pdbx_strand_id
1 'polypeptide(L)'
;MEKVPGQPSPVIADPTELRGSPVIIVLLYSSTRPAWHEPAVADREARGIHVREIDGQTCIVLEGTDPRGAIYAIYSFSDEFLDVPPLWYRAD
;
A
#
# COMPACT_ATOMS: atom_id res chain seq x y z
N MET A 1 1.14 -9.37 5.90
CA MET A 1 2.46 -8.94 6.38
C MET A 1 3.14 -9.93 7.33
N GLU A 2 2.53 -11.04 7.75
CA GLU A 2 2.94 -11.86 8.92
C GLU A 2 4.44 -12.23 9.04
N LYS A 3 5.15 -12.44 7.92
CA LYS A 3 6.56 -12.86 7.92
C LYS A 3 7.51 -11.95 8.72
N VAL A 4 7.23 -10.66 8.81
CA VAL A 4 8.09 -9.69 9.53
C VAL A 4 7.56 -9.36 10.93
N PRO A 5 6.28 -8.99 11.13
CA PRO A 5 5.74 -8.67 12.45
C PRO A 5 5.50 -9.92 13.32
N GLY A 6 5.54 -11.12 12.75
CA GLY A 6 5.25 -12.38 13.46
C GLY A 6 3.78 -12.56 13.85
N GLN A 7 2.89 -11.66 13.41
CA GLN A 7 1.45 -11.70 13.61
C GLN A 7 0.72 -11.29 12.32
N PRO A 8 -0.45 -11.87 12.02
CA PRO A 8 -1.22 -11.51 10.84
C PRO A 8 -1.77 -10.08 10.98
N SER A 9 -1.57 -9.26 9.95
CA SER A 9 -2.23 -7.96 9.85
C SER A 9 -3.63 -8.15 9.24
N PRO A 10 -4.69 -7.64 9.87
CA PRO A 10 -6.04 -7.75 9.32
C PRO A 10 -6.15 -6.98 8.00
N VAL A 11 -6.92 -7.52 7.05
CA VAL A 11 -7.29 -6.84 5.81
C VAL A 11 -8.72 -6.35 5.96
N ILE A 12 -8.88 -5.02 5.90
CA ILE A 12 -10.16 -4.33 6.09
C ILE A 12 -10.51 -3.51 4.85
N ALA A 13 -11.80 -3.26 4.63
CA ALA A 13 -12.28 -2.48 3.48
C ALA A 13 -12.42 -0.99 3.82
N ASP A 14 -12.77 -0.65 5.06
CA ASP A 14 -12.90 0.74 5.51
C ASP A 14 -11.85 1.09 6.57
N PRO A 15 -10.87 1.97 6.27
CA PRO A 15 -9.83 2.35 7.23
C PRO A 15 -10.37 2.98 8.53
N THR A 16 -11.61 3.46 8.55
CA THR A 16 -12.22 3.98 9.78
C THR A 16 -12.48 2.90 10.84
N GLU A 17 -12.48 1.62 10.46
CA GLU A 17 -12.60 0.48 11.37
C GLU A 17 -11.39 0.35 12.33
N LEU A 18 -10.24 0.96 11.99
CA LEU A 18 -9.00 0.91 12.77
C LEU A 18 -8.54 2.30 13.24
N ARG A 19 -9.50 3.20 13.55
CA ARG A 19 -9.20 4.56 14.03
C ARG A 19 -8.16 4.57 15.15
N GLY A 20 -7.13 5.39 14.96
CA GLY A 20 -6.04 5.57 15.94
C GLY A 20 -4.91 4.54 15.81
N SER A 21 -5.00 3.62 14.85
CA SER A 21 -3.90 2.71 14.48
C SER A 21 -3.29 3.14 13.15
N PRO A 22 -1.99 2.92 12.92
CA PRO A 22 -1.40 3.09 11.61
C PRO A 22 -2.01 2.08 10.63
N VAL A 23 -2.46 2.57 9.46
CA VAL A 23 -3.09 1.75 8.42
C VAL A 23 -2.31 1.88 7.11
N ILE A 24 -2.16 0.75 6.41
CA ILE A 24 -1.68 0.71 5.04
C ILE A 24 -2.89 0.57 4.12
N ILE A 25 -3.05 1.51 3.19
CA ILE A 25 -4.14 1.55 2.22
C ILE A 25 -3.58 1.17 0.85
N VAL A 26 -4.18 0.17 0.21
CA VAL A 26 -3.89 -0.15 -1.19
C VAL A 26 -4.91 0.56 -2.07
N LEU A 27 -4.44 1.48 -2.91
CA LEU A 27 -5.25 2.36 -3.72
C LEU A 27 -5.04 2.06 -5.22
N LEU A 28 -6.14 1.74 -5.92
CA LEU A 28 -6.16 1.59 -7.37
C LEU A 28 -6.68 2.86 -8.01
N TYR A 29 -6.20 3.24 -9.19
CA TYR A 29 -6.68 4.41 -9.94
C TYR A 29 -8.20 4.48 -10.13
N SER A 30 -8.87 3.33 -10.24
CA SER A 30 -10.33 3.24 -10.32
C SER A 30 -11.04 3.43 -8.98
N SER A 31 -10.37 3.93 -7.94
CA SER A 31 -11.00 4.12 -6.63
C SER A 31 -12.07 5.19 -6.69
N THR A 32 -13.09 5.05 -5.84
CA THR A 32 -14.12 6.08 -5.64
C THR A 32 -13.64 7.25 -4.77
N ARG A 33 -12.35 7.29 -4.43
CA ARG A 33 -11.74 8.26 -3.51
C ARG A 33 -10.64 9.08 -4.21
N PRO A 34 -11.00 9.93 -5.20
CA PRO A 34 -10.04 10.67 -6.03
C PRO A 34 -9.08 11.56 -5.23
N ALA A 35 -9.52 12.07 -4.07
CA ALA A 35 -8.69 12.91 -3.21
C ALA A 35 -7.50 12.18 -2.57
N TRP A 36 -7.50 10.85 -2.58
CA TRP A 36 -6.45 10.04 -1.96
C TRP A 36 -5.28 9.77 -2.91
N HIS A 37 -5.46 10.08 -4.20
CA HIS A 37 -4.46 9.89 -5.24
C HIS A 37 -3.38 10.98 -5.23
N GLU A 38 -2.18 10.59 -5.61
CA GLU A 38 -1.07 11.48 -5.93
C GLU A 38 -1.06 11.82 -7.42
N PRO A 39 -1.32 13.08 -7.83
CA PRO A 39 -1.38 13.44 -9.26
C PRO A 39 -0.11 13.12 -10.06
N ALA A 40 1.05 13.03 -9.40
CA ALA A 40 2.30 12.63 -10.04
C ALA A 40 2.33 11.15 -10.47
N VAL A 41 1.42 10.31 -9.96
CA VAL A 41 1.31 8.88 -10.28
C VAL A 41 0.26 8.71 -11.38
N ALA A 42 0.65 8.96 -12.64
CA ALA A 42 -0.30 9.03 -13.77
C ALA A 42 0.03 8.12 -14.97
N ASP A 43 1.27 7.68 -15.11
CA ASP A 43 1.69 6.86 -16.25
C ASP A 43 1.26 5.40 -16.14
N ARG A 44 1.33 4.66 -17.26
CA ARG A 44 1.02 3.22 -17.26
C ARG A 44 1.95 2.45 -16.33
N GLU A 45 1.40 1.58 -15.49
CA GLU A 45 2.10 0.82 -14.45
C GLU A 45 2.81 1.70 -13.40
N ALA A 46 2.55 3.00 -13.38
CA ALA A 46 3.10 3.89 -12.36
C ALA A 46 2.59 3.51 -10.98
N ARG A 47 3.44 3.75 -9.99
CA ARG A 47 3.19 3.44 -8.59
C ARG A 47 3.69 4.55 -7.67
N GLY A 48 3.10 4.62 -6.49
CA GLY A 48 3.49 5.56 -5.45
C GLY A 48 3.37 4.96 -4.06
N ILE A 49 4.26 5.40 -3.17
CA ILE A 49 4.20 5.12 -1.73
C ILE A 49 4.23 6.46 -1.01
N HIS A 50 3.14 6.79 -0.32
CA HIS A 50 2.95 8.10 0.28
C HIS A 50 2.48 7.98 1.72
N VAL A 51 2.85 8.94 2.57
CA VAL A 51 2.19 9.13 3.85
C VAL A 51 1.15 10.22 3.69
N ARG A 52 -0.09 9.95 4.08
CA ARG A 52 -1.20 10.91 4.02
C ARG A 52 -2.00 10.93 5.31
N GLU A 53 -2.54 12.09 5.62
CA GLU A 53 -3.59 12.22 6.64
C GLU A 53 -4.95 12.01 5.98
N ILE A 54 -5.70 11.02 6.46
CA ILE A 54 -7.03 10.67 5.96
C ILE A 54 -7.95 10.58 7.17
N ASP A 55 -9.00 11.41 7.19
CA ASP A 55 -9.99 11.46 8.29
C ASP A 55 -9.36 11.60 9.69
N GLY A 56 -8.26 12.36 9.79
CA GLY A 56 -7.51 12.58 11.03
C GLY A 56 -6.53 11.46 11.42
N GLN A 57 -6.26 10.52 10.51
CA GLN A 57 -5.36 9.39 10.74
C GLN A 57 -4.21 9.37 9.72
N THR A 58 -2.99 9.19 10.23
CA THR A 58 -1.81 8.94 9.38
C THR A 58 -1.90 7.55 8.74
N CYS A 59 -1.93 7.53 7.42
CA CYS A 59 -2.02 6.34 6.59
C CYS A 59 -0.82 6.26 5.64
N ILE A 60 -0.33 5.05 5.40
CA ILE A 60 0.59 4.76 4.31
C ILE A 60 -0.27 4.35 3.10
N VAL A 61 -0.17 5.08 2.00
CA VAL A 61 -0.92 4.82 0.77
C VAL A 61 0.02 4.18 -0.24
N LEU A 62 -0.33 2.97 -0.68
CA LEU A 62 0.30 2.23 -1.76
C LEU A 62 -0.59 2.37 -2.99
N GLU A 63 -0.21 3.24 -3.91
CA GLU A 63 -1.00 3.60 -5.08
C GLU A 63 -0.46 2.95 -6.35
N GLY A 64 -1.37 2.53 -7.24
CA GLY A 64 -1.04 2.12 -8.60
C GLY A 64 -2.05 2.62 -9.63
N THR A 65 -1.54 3.04 -10.80
CA THR A 65 -2.39 3.50 -11.91
C THR A 65 -3.17 2.39 -12.58
N ASP A 66 -2.71 1.15 -12.44
CA ASP A 66 -3.34 -0.07 -12.93
C ASP A 66 -3.04 -1.24 -11.98
N PRO A 67 -3.64 -2.44 -12.17
CA PRO A 67 -3.41 -3.57 -11.27
C PRO A 67 -1.94 -3.96 -11.12
N ARG A 68 -1.11 -3.79 -12.17
CA ARG A 68 0.33 -4.11 -12.11
C ARG A 68 1.07 -3.02 -11.33
N GLY A 69 0.74 -1.74 -11.55
CA GLY A 69 1.27 -0.63 -10.74
C GLY A 69 1.01 -0.84 -9.23
N ALA A 70 -0.20 -1.27 -8.86
CA ALA A 70 -0.56 -1.53 -7.47
C ALA A 70 0.20 -2.73 -6.88
N ILE A 71 0.34 -3.80 -7.67
CA ILE A 71 1.17 -4.96 -7.29
C ILE A 71 2.62 -4.53 -7.07
N TYR A 72 3.17 -3.70 -7.96
CA TYR A 72 4.53 -3.18 -7.80
C TYR A 72 4.66 -2.28 -6.56
N ALA A 73 3.64 -1.49 -6.20
CA ALA A 73 3.65 -0.69 -4.96
C ALA A 73 3.76 -1.58 -3.70
N ILE A 74 3.00 -2.69 -3.67
CA ILE A 74 3.04 -3.65 -2.56
C ILE A 74 4.42 -4.31 -2.45
N TYR A 75 5.00 -4.75 -3.56
CA TYR A 75 6.32 -5.38 -3.55
C TYR A 75 7.44 -4.39 -3.25
N SER A 76 7.40 -3.17 -3.81
CA SER A 76 8.32 -2.09 -3.43
C SER A 76 8.27 -1.83 -1.93
N PHE A 77 7.07 -1.76 -1.34
CA PHE A 77 6.95 -1.55 0.10
C PHE A 77 7.59 -2.71 0.90
N SER A 78 7.38 -3.94 0.45
CA SER A 78 7.92 -5.14 1.10
C SER A 78 9.45 -5.20 1.02
N ASP A 79 10.02 -4.80 -0.11
CA ASP A 79 11.47 -4.77 -0.33
C ASP A 79 12.12 -3.61 0.44
N GLU A 80 11.60 -2.40 0.28
CA GLU A 80 12.22 -1.16 0.77
C GLU A 80 12.04 -0.96 2.29
N PHE A 81 10.91 -1.38 2.87
CA PHE A 81 10.57 -1.09 4.27
C PHE A 81 10.49 -2.32 5.17
N LEU A 82 10.33 -3.53 4.60
CA LEU A 82 10.23 -4.77 5.36
C LEU A 82 11.41 -5.72 5.14
N ASP A 83 12.38 -5.33 4.28
CA ASP A 83 13.57 -6.13 3.96
C ASP A 83 13.20 -7.56 3.50
N VAL A 84 12.08 -7.69 2.77
CA VAL A 84 11.63 -8.96 2.20
C VAL A 84 12.08 -9.01 0.73
N PRO A 85 13.17 -9.74 0.41
CA PRO A 85 13.73 -9.71 -0.92
C PRO A 85 12.77 -10.33 -1.94
N PRO A 86 12.68 -9.82 -3.18
CA PRO A 86 11.69 -10.25 -4.16
C PRO A 86 11.74 -11.75 -4.54
N LEU A 87 12.89 -12.42 -4.32
CA LEU A 87 13.08 -13.85 -4.60
C LEU A 87 12.91 -14.76 -3.38
N TRP A 88 12.39 -14.25 -2.26
CA TRP A 88 12.33 -14.97 -0.98
C TRP A 88 11.63 -16.35 -1.02
N TYR A 89 10.79 -16.63 -2.01
CA TYR A 89 10.12 -17.93 -2.19
C TYR A 89 10.77 -18.81 -3.27
N ARG A 90 11.58 -18.23 -4.18
CA ARG A 90 12.11 -18.92 -5.37
C ARG A 90 13.59 -19.30 -5.26
N ALA A 91 14.31 -18.79 -4.27
CA ALA A 91 15.73 -19.05 -4.07
C ALA A 91 16.02 -20.05 -2.92
N ASP A 92 14.97 -20.71 -2.41
CA ASP A 92 15.06 -21.86 -1.49
C ASP A 92 14.86 -23.19 -2.25
#